data_AF-A0A5K0ZXT9-F1
#
_entry.id   AF-A0A5K0ZXT9-F1
#
_cell.length_a   1.000
_cell.length_b   1.000
_cell.length_c   1.000
_cell.angle_alpha   90.00
_cell.angle_beta   90.00
_cell.angle_gamma   90.00
#
_symmetry.space_group_name_H-M   'P 1'
#
loop_
_entity.id
_entity.type
_entity.pdbx_description
1 polymer ?
#
loop_
_entity_poly.entity_id
_entity_poly.type
_entity_poly.pdbx_seq_one_letter_code
_entity_poly.pdbx_strand_id
1 'polypeptide(L)' 'RLIFDKPEGSIRKIVLATNMAETSITINDVVFVVDCGKAKETSYDALNNTPCLLPSWISKASARQ' A
#
# COMPACT_ATOMS: atom_id res chain seq x y z
N ARG A 1 3.44 -13.37 9.22
CA ARG A 1 2.91 -13.73 10.56
C ARG A 1 3.22 -12.63 11.58
N LEU A 2 4.49 -12.22 11.73
CA LEU A 2 4.93 -11.12 12.62
C LEU A 2 4.12 -9.82 12.55
N ILE A 3 3.59 -9.45 11.37
CA ILE A 3 2.81 -8.22 11.19
C ILE A 3 1.48 -8.21 11.97
N PHE A 4 0.92 -9.39 12.23
CA PHE A 4 -0.37 -9.57 12.92
C PHE A 4 -0.21 -9.71 14.44
N ASP A 5 1.01 -9.96 14.90
CA ASP A 5 1.30 -10.07 16.32
C ASP A 5 1.40 -8.66 16.94
N LYS A 6 0.98 -8.54 18.21
CA LYS A 6 1.05 -7.29 18.96
C LYS A 6 2.49 -7.08 19.45
N PRO A 7 3.09 -5.88 19.29
CA PRO A 7 4.42 -5.62 19.82
C PRO A 7 4.43 -5.68 21.35
N GLU A 8 5.55 -6.14 21.92
CA GLU A 8 5.74 -6.22 23.37
C GLU A 8 6.06 -4.84 23.98
N GLY A 9 5.61 -4.63 25.21
CA GLY A 9 5.94 -3.43 26.00
C GLY A 9 5.41 -2.12 25.38
N SER A 10 6.25 -1.08 25.43
CA SER A 10 5.94 0.28 24.94
C SER A 10 6.44 0.55 23.52
N ILE A 11 6.65 -0.50 22.71
CA ILE A 11 7.14 -0.38 21.33
C ILE A 11 6.00 0.01 20.38
N ARG A 12 6.25 1.01 19.54
CA ARG A 12 5.33 1.38 18.44
C ARG A 12 5.62 0.52 17.21
N LYS A 13 4.62 -0.20 16.74
CA LYS A 13 4.68 -0.93 15.46
C LYS A 13 4.56 0.04 14.29
N ILE A 14 5.48 -0.05 13.34
CA ILE A 14 5.44 0.67 12.06
C ILE A 14 5.45 -0.38 10.95
N VAL A 15 4.44 -0.34 10.08
CA VAL A 15 4.33 -1.24 8.93
C VAL A 15 4.56 -0.42 7.67
N LEU A 16 5.58 -0.77 6.89
CA LEU A 16 5.79 -0.23 5.56
C LEU A 16 5.12 -1.18 4.57
N ALA A 17 4.10 -0.69 3.87
CA ALA A 17 3.32 -1.47 2.93
C ALA A 17 3.20 -0.75 1.59
N THR A 18 2.89 -1.53 0.55
CA THR A 18 2.41 -1.00 -0.73
C THR A 18 0.88 -0.88 -0.68
N ASN A 19 0.27 -0.43 -1.77
CA ASN A 19 -1.17 -0.47 -2.00
C ASN A 19 -1.82 -1.86 -1.80
N MET A 20 -1.04 -2.94 -1.66
CA MET A 20 -1.57 -4.25 -1.27
C MET A 20 -2.20 -4.25 0.13
N ALA A 21 -1.80 -3.34 1.02
CA ALA A 21 -2.45 -3.17 2.32
C ALA A 21 -3.81 -2.47 2.24
N GLU A 22 -4.13 -1.81 1.13
CA GLU A 22 -5.42 -1.16 0.89
C GLU A 22 -6.55 -2.20 0.82
N THR A 23 -6.32 -3.29 0.06
CA THR A 23 -7.38 -4.26 -0.25
C THR A 23 -7.17 -5.65 0.36
N SER A 24 -5.92 -6.06 0.61
CA SER A 24 -5.60 -7.48 0.77
C SER A 24 -5.06 -7.86 2.15
N ILE A 25 -4.78 -6.88 3.01
CA ILE A 25 -4.24 -7.11 4.35
C ILE A 25 -4.93 -6.20 5.36
N THR A 26 -5.55 -6.79 6.38
CA THR A 26 -6.10 -6.04 7.51
C THR A 26 -5.25 -6.28 8.75
N ILE A 27 -4.75 -5.20 9.36
CA ILE A 27 -3.95 -5.24 10.60
C ILE A 27 -4.73 -4.53 11.71
N ASN A 28 -5.29 -5.30 12.65
CA ASN A 28 -6.30 -4.83 13.60
C ASN A 28 -5.84 -3.73 14.58
N ASP A 29 -4.53 -3.62 14.85
CA ASP A 29 -3.98 -2.66 15.81
C ASP A 29 -3.40 -1.39 15.15
N VAL A 30 -3.64 -1.19 13.85
CA VAL A 30 -3.30 0.05 13.16
C VAL A 30 -4.34 1.12 13.48
N VAL A 31 -3.88 2.26 13.99
CA VAL A 31 -4.71 3.41 14.35
C VAL A 31 -4.44 4.66 13.50
N PHE A 32 -3.31 4.68 12.79
CA PHE A 32 -2.91 5.76 11.89
C PHE A 32 -2.41 5.19 10.58
N VAL A 33 -2.84 5.81 9.48
CA VAL A 33 -2.37 5.49 8.13
C VAL A 33 -1.74 6.76 7.54
N VAL A 34 -0.57 6.61 6.93
CA VAL A 34 0.09 7.67 6.18
C VAL A 34 0.23 7.18 4.74
N ASP A 35 -0.57 7.73 3.85
CA ASP A 35 -0.54 7.44 2.42
C ASP A 35 0.22 8.53 1.67
N CYS A 36 1.16 8.12 0.79
CA CYS A 36 1.93 9.03 -0.04
C CYS A 36 1.21 9.46 -1.32
N GLY A 37 0.05 8.89 -1.62
CA GLY A 37 -0.77 9.23 -2.79
C GLY A 37 -0.24 8.68 -4.11
N LYS A 38 0.75 7.79 -4.10
CA LYS A 38 1.32 7.18 -5.30
C LYS A 38 1.39 5.67 -5.19
N ALA A 39 1.05 4.99 -6.29
CA ALA A 39 1.21 3.55 -6.43
C ALA A 39 1.95 3.24 -7.72
N LYS A 40 2.56 2.04 -7.78
CA LYS A 40 3.06 1.49 -9.04
C LYS A 40 1.94 0.71 -9.69
N GLU A 41 1.50 1.16 -10.86
CA GLU A 41 0.41 0.55 -11.61
C GLU A 41 0.91 -0.01 -12.94
N THR A 42 0.28 -1.11 -13.35
CA THR A 42 0.55 -1.71 -14.66
C THR A 42 -0.07 -0.84 -15.73
N SER A 43 0.79 -0.30 -16.60
CA SER A 43 0.45 0.45 -17.80
C SER A 43 0.86 -0.36 -19.03
N TYR A 44 0.30 -0.03 -20.19
CA TYR A 44 0.69 -0.65 -21.45
C TYR A 44 1.22 0.40 -22.42
N ASP A 45 2.47 0.21 -22.87
CA ASP A 45 3.06 1.03 -23.92
C ASP A 45 2.70 0.44 -25.29
N ALA A 46 1.73 1.06 -25.96
CA ALA A 46 1.23 0.62 -27.25
C ALA A 46 2.26 0.75 -28.38
N LEU A 47 3.26 1.64 -28.26
CA LEU A 47 4.29 1.82 -29.29
C LEU A 47 5.30 0.67 -29.25
N ASN A 48 5.65 0.22 -28.05
CA ASN A 48 6.61 -0.85 -27.83
C ASN A 48 5.95 -2.22 -27.57
N ASN A 49 4.61 -2.30 -27.63
CA ASN A 49 3.82 -3.51 -27.35
C ASN A 49 4.23 -4.21 -26.04
N THR A 50 4.52 -3.43 -25.00
CA THR A 50 5.15 -3.93 -23.77
C THR A 50 4.39 -3.46 -22.52
N PRO A 51 4.12 -4.34 -21.55
CA PRO A 51 3.60 -3.93 -20.25
C PRO A 51 4.68 -3.24 -19.42
N CYS A 52 4.33 -2.14 -18.77
CA CYS A 52 5.21 -1.33 -17.94
C CYS A 52 4.63 -1.19 -16.53
N LEU A 53 5.50 -1.08 -15.52
CA LEU A 53 5.09 -0.81 -14.15
C LEU A 53 5.59 0.59 -13.76
N LEU A 54 4.70 1.58 -13.78
CA LEU A 54 5.06 2.99 -13.61
C LEU A 54 4.42 3.58 -12.35
N PRO A 55 5.10 4.51 -11.67
CA PRO A 55 4.50 5.24 -10.56
C PRO A 55 3.44 6.23 -11.08
N SER A 56 2.20 6.08 -10.60
CA SER A 56 1.05 6.94 -10.90
C SER A 56 0.47 7.53 -9.62
N TRP A 57 -0.31 8.60 -9.77
CA TRP A 57 -1.11 9.14 -8.67
C TRP A 57 -2.33 8.26 -8.43
N ILE A 58 -2.60 7.93 -7.18
CA ILE A 58 -3.77 7.11 -6.84
C ILE A 58 -5.06 7.92 -7.00
N SER A 59 -6.16 7.19 -7.21
CA SER A 59 -7.47 7.80 -7.27
C SER A 59 -7.92 8.34 -5.90
N LYS A 60 -8.87 9.28 -5.89
CA LYS A 60 -9.53 9.72 -4.64
C LYS A 60 -10.29 8.59 -3.95
N ALA A 61 -10.71 7.56 -4.68
CA ALA A 61 -11.37 6.40 -4.11
C ALA A 61 -10.37 5.52 -3.35
N SER A 62 -9.18 5.31 -3.92
CA SER A 62 -8.10 4.54 -3.30
C SER A 62 -7.57 5.23 -2.04
N ALA A 63 -7.40 6.55 -2.08
CA ALA A 63 -6.99 7.33 -0.90
C ALA A 63 -8.02 7.32 0.25
N ARG A 64 -9.22 6.77 0.05
CA ARG A 64 -10.30 6.70 1.05
C ARG A 64 -10.58 5.29 1.57
N GLN A 65 -9.97 4.25 0.98
CA GLN A 65 -10.10 2.89 1.48
C GLN A 65 -9.41 2.75 2.84
#